data_AF-A0A9D8WGM7-F1
#
_entry.id   AF-A0A9D8WGM7-F1
#
_cell.length_a   1.000
_cell.length_b   1.000
_cell.length_c   1.000
_cell.angle_alpha   90.00
_cell.angle_beta   90.00
_cell.angle_gamma   90.00
#
_symmetry.space_group_name_H-M   'P 1'
#
loop_
_entity.id
_entity.type
_entity.pdbx_description
1 polymer ?
#
loop_
_entity_poly.entity_id
_entity_poly.type
_entity_poly.pdbx_seq_one_letter_code
_entity_poly.pdbx_strand_id
1 'polypeptide(L)'
;MSARLIALIAVILAFGALSALALMEAGYLGIFAQHFENYARMQVLSDLVIVCVLAIIWMVRDAKTSGVTPWPFVVLTLAAGAFGPLFYLVAREVKAGARVAA
;
A
#
# COMPACT_ATOMS: atom_id res chain seq x y z
N MET A 1 -21.44 -2.90 -4.99
CA MET A 1 -20.00 -3.00 -4.66
C MET A 1 -19.85 -3.79 -3.37
N SER A 2 -18.85 -4.67 -3.24
CA SER A 2 -18.63 -5.38 -1.97
C SER A 2 -18.26 -4.38 -0.87
N ALA A 3 -18.72 -4.61 0.37
CA ALA A 3 -18.40 -3.73 1.50
C ALA A 3 -16.87 -3.59 1.71
N ARG A 4 -16.12 -4.66 1.40
CA ARG A 4 -14.65 -4.69 1.41
C ARG A 4 -14.05 -3.69 0.43
N LEU A 5 -14.55 -3.64 -0.81
CA LEU A 5 -14.07 -2.72 -1.83
C LEU A 5 -14.33 -1.26 -1.44
N ILE A 6 -15.50 -0.96 -0.86
CA ILE A 6 -15.83 0.38 -0.37
C ILE A 6 -14.86 0.79 0.74
N ALA A 7 -14.60 -0.09 1.70
CA ALA A 7 -13.66 0.17 2.78
C ALA A 7 -12.23 0.43 2.25
N LEU A 8 -11.76 -0.38 1.29
CA LEU A 8 -10.45 -0.19 0.66
C LEU A 8 -10.34 1.17 -0.03
N ILE A 9 -11.34 1.56 -0.81
CA ILE A 9 -11.36 2.85 -1.49
C ILE A 9 -11.37 4.00 -0.49
N ALA A 10 -12.18 3.91 0.57
CA ALA A 10 -12.23 4.93 1.61
C ALA A 10 -10.86 5.12 2.31
N VAL A 11 -10.19 4.01 2.65
CA VAL A 11 -8.84 4.04 3.24
C VAL A 11 -7.82 4.65 2.28
N ILE A 12 -7.85 4.27 1.00
CA ILE A 12 -6.95 4.82 -0.02
C ILE A 12 -7.14 6.33 -0.17
N LEU A 13 -8.38 6.81 -0.20
CA LEU A 13 -8.68 8.24 -0.33
C LEU A 13 -8.23 9.03 0.90
N ALA A 14 -8.53 8.52 2.11
CA ALA A 14 -8.13 9.18 3.35
C ALA A 14 -6.61 9.22 3.50
N PHE A 15 -5.92 8.10 3.27
CA PHE A 15 -4.47 8.03 3.33
C PHE A 15 -3.79 8.82 2.18
N GLY A 16 -4.42 8.86 1.01
CA GLY A 16 -4.05 9.70 -0.12
C GLY A 16 -4.06 11.18 0.23
N ALA A 17 -5.13 11.66 0.87
CA ALA A 17 -5.24 13.05 1.32
C ALA A 17 -4.15 13.39 2.34
N LEU A 18 -3.93 12.53 3.35
CA LEU A 18 -2.85 12.72 4.32
C LEU A 18 -1.46 12.75 3.65
N SER A 19 -1.22 11.82 2.71
CA SER A 19 0.05 11.74 1.99
C SER A 19 0.30 12.97 1.12
N ALA A 20 -0.74 13.51 0.48
CA ALA A 20 -0.64 14.74 -0.31
C ALA A 20 -0.28 15.95 0.57
N LEU A 21 -0.94 16.08 1.73
CA LEU A 21 -0.63 17.15 2.69
C LEU A 21 0.81 17.03 3.20
N ALA A 22 1.25 15.83 3.57
CA ALA A 22 2.62 15.57 4.00
C ALA A 22 3.64 15.90 2.89
N LEU A 23 3.33 15.57 1.63
CA LEU A 23 4.18 15.94 0.48
C LEU A 23 4.25 17.45 0.29
N MET A 24 3.16 18.19 0.50
CA MET A 24 3.15 19.65 0.41
C MET A 24 3.97 20.31 1.52
N GLU A 25 3.97 19.73 2.72
CA GLU A 25 4.66 20.28 3.89
C GLU A 25 6.16 19.95 3.90
N ALA A 26 6.51 18.68 3.72
CA ALA A 26 7.88 18.19 3.89
C ALA A 26 8.56 17.84 2.57
N GLY A 27 7.82 17.70 1.46
CA GLY A 27 8.34 17.12 0.23
C GLY A 27 8.64 15.62 0.37
N TYR A 28 8.86 14.93 -0.77
CA TYR A 28 9.05 13.48 -0.76
C TYR A 28 10.27 13.05 0.07
N LEU A 29 11.43 13.67 -0.14
CA LEU A 29 12.64 13.35 0.61
C LEU A 29 12.59 13.82 2.06
N GLY A 30 11.91 14.94 2.35
CA GLY A 30 11.81 15.48 3.71
C GLY A 30 11.00 14.57 4.62
N ILE A 31 9.97 13.91 4.11
CA ILE A 31 9.22 12.88 4.85
C ILE A 31 10.17 11.82 5.40
N PHE A 32 11.10 11.31 4.60
CA PHE A 32 12.07 10.32 5.08
C PHE A 32 13.11 10.94 6.01
N ALA A 33 13.65 12.11 5.68
CA ALA A 33 14.68 12.78 6.47
C ALA A 33 14.25 13.01 7.94
N GLN A 34 13.00 13.44 8.16
CA GLN A 34 12.44 13.70 9.49
C GLN A 34 12.38 12.46 10.40
N HIS A 35 12.38 11.26 9.81
CA HIS A 35 12.37 10.01 10.57
C HIS A 35 13.75 9.61 11.08
N PHE A 36 14.82 10.22 10.59
CA PHE A 36 16.20 9.97 11.06
C PHE A 36 16.63 10.88 12.22
N GLU A 37 15.76 11.79 12.69
CA GLU A 37 16.08 12.75 13.75
C GLU A 37 16.25 12.11 15.14
N ASN A 38 15.59 10.98 15.41
CA ASN A 38 15.71 10.26 16.68
C ASN A 38 15.29 8.79 16.55
N TYR A 39 15.73 7.97 17.51
CA TYR A 39 15.47 6.52 17.51
C TYR A 39 14.00 6.14 17.53
N ALA A 40 13.12 6.93 18.16
CA ALA A 40 11.69 6.61 18.19
C ALA A 40 11.08 6.70 16.78
N ARG A 41 11.39 7.76 16.03
CA ARG A 41 10.92 7.91 14.64
C ARG A 41 11.59 6.92 13.69
N MET A 42 12.88 6.63 13.90
CA MET A 42 13.59 5.62 13.12
C MET A 42 12.99 4.23 13.33
N GLN A 43 12.53 3.92 14.55
CA GLN A 43 11.86 2.65 14.84
C GLN A 43 10.56 2.52 14.05
N VAL A 44 9.74 3.57 13.98
CA VAL A 44 8.48 3.56 13.20
C VAL A 44 8.75 3.41 11.70
N LEU A 45 9.75 4.11 11.15
CA LEU A 45 10.14 3.93 9.76
C LEU A 45 10.63 2.50 9.49
N SER A 46 11.41 1.93 10.41
CA SER A 46 11.92 0.56 10.29
C SER A 46 10.77 -0.46 10.30
N ASP A 47 9.78 -0.27 11.19
CA ASP A 47 8.59 -1.11 11.23
C ASP A 47 7.81 -1.05 9.91
N LEU A 48 7.61 0.16 9.36
CA LEU A 48 6.98 0.34 8.05
C LEU A 48 7.73 -0.39 6.93
N VAL A 49 9.07 -0.31 6.90
CA VAL A 49 9.89 -1.02 5.90
C VAL A 49 9.70 -2.53 6.04
N ILE A 50 9.74 -3.07 7.27
CA ILE A 50 9.55 -4.50 7.53
C ILE A 50 8.15 -4.94 7.06
N VAL A 51 7.10 -4.20 7.43
CA VAL A 51 5.72 -4.49 7.00
C VAL A 51 5.58 -4.43 5.48
N CYS A 52 6.22 -3.47 4.81
CA CYS A 52 6.23 -3.39 3.34
C CYS A 52 6.89 -4.62 2.70
N VAL A 53 8.03 -5.08 3.24
CA VAL A 53 8.70 -6.29 2.76
C VAL A 53 7.82 -7.52 2.96
N LEU A 54 7.22 -7.68 4.15
CA LEU A 54 6.29 -8.77 4.43
C LEU A 54 5.08 -8.73 3.50
N ALA A 55 4.52 -7.55 3.24
CA ALA A 55 3.41 -7.36 2.32
C ALA A 55 3.79 -7.70 0.87
N ILE A 56 5.00 -7.33 0.41
CA ILE A 56 5.50 -7.74 -0.91
C ILE A 56 5.61 -9.26 -1.01
N ILE A 57 6.22 -9.92 -0.01
CA ILE A 57 6.34 -11.38 0.02
C ILE A 57 4.96 -12.04 -0.04
N TRP A 58 4.00 -11.49 0.72
CA TRP A 58 2.63 -11.96 0.71
C TRP A 58 1.95 -11.76 -0.66
N MET A 59 2.03 -10.58 -1.26
CA MET A 59 1.42 -10.29 -2.59
C MET A 59 1.97 -11.24 -3.66
N VAL A 60 3.28 -11.47 -3.68
CA VAL A 60 3.91 -12.37 -4.67
C VAL A 60 3.44 -13.81 -4.51
N ARG A 61 3.18 -14.26 -3.27
CA ARG A 61 2.63 -15.59 -3.00
C ARG A 61 1.14 -15.67 -3.34
N ASP A 62 0.36 -14.69 -2.93
CA ASP A 62 -1.10 -14.60 -3.16
C ASP A 62 -1.43 -14.47 -4.66
N ALA A 63 -0.59 -13.77 -5.43
CA ALA A 63 -0.72 -13.61 -6.88
C ALA A 63 -0.84 -14.94 -7.63
N LYS A 64 -0.21 -16.00 -7.11
CA LYS A 64 -0.23 -17.34 -7.73
C LYS A 64 -1.61 -17.98 -7.70
N THR A 65 -2.46 -17.63 -6.73
CA THR A 65 -3.80 -18.20 -6.56
C THR A 65 -4.90 -17.21 -6.97
N SER A 66 -4.67 -15.91 -6.75
CA SER A 66 -5.60 -14.85 -7.13
C SER A 66 -5.60 -14.56 -8.64
N GLY A 67 -4.49 -14.88 -9.33
CA GLY A 67 -4.28 -14.57 -10.75
C GLY A 67 -4.06 -13.08 -11.03
N VAL A 68 -3.81 -12.27 -10.00
CA VAL A 68 -3.46 -10.85 -10.15
C VAL A 68 -1.96 -10.73 -10.33
N THR A 69 -1.50 -9.94 -11.31
CA THR A 69 -0.07 -9.67 -11.49
C THR A 69 0.46 -8.77 -10.37
N PRO A 70 1.42 -9.19 -9.53
CA PRO A 70 1.80 -8.45 -8.33
C PRO A 70 2.78 -7.30 -8.61
N TRP A 71 3.57 -7.37 -9.69
CA TRP A 71 4.70 -6.47 -9.94
C TRP A 71 4.38 -4.97 -9.94
N PRO A 72 3.28 -4.48 -10.55
CA PRO A 72 2.94 -3.05 -10.47
C PRO A 72 2.75 -2.58 -9.03
N PHE A 73 2.17 -3.44 -8.19
CA PHE A 73 1.92 -3.16 -6.78
C PHE A 73 3.18 -3.27 -5.95
N VAL A 74 4.11 -4.17 -6.28
CA VAL A 74 5.44 -4.24 -5.66
C VAL A 74 6.21 -2.94 -5.88
N VAL A 75 6.27 -2.46 -7.12
CA VAL A 75 6.94 -1.19 -7.44
C VAL A 75 6.27 -0.03 -6.69
N LEU A 76 4.94 -0.01 -6.64
CA LEU A 76 4.19 0.98 -5.89
C LEU A 76 4.47 0.91 -4.37
N THR A 77 4.63 -0.29 -3.80
CA THR A 77 5.00 -0.46 -2.38
C THR A 77 6.38 0.13 -2.11
N LEU A 78 7.34 -0.09 -3.00
CA LEU A 78 8.70 0.42 -2.82
C LEU A 78 8.75 1.95 -2.93
N ALA A 79 7.93 2.55 -3.79
CA ALA A 79 7.90 4.00 -3.98
C ALA A 79 7.03 4.73 -2.94
N ALA A 80 5.93 4.11 -2.51
CA ALA A 80 4.85 4.79 -1.78
C ALA A 80 4.33 3.99 -0.56
N GLY A 81 5.01 2.92 -0.15
CA GLY A 81 4.66 2.14 1.04
C GLY A 81 3.30 1.46 0.93
N ALA A 82 2.39 1.77 1.86
CA ALA A 82 1.11 1.08 2.01
C ALA A 82 0.16 1.17 0.79
N PHE A 83 0.40 2.09 -0.17
CA PHE A 83 -0.41 2.15 -1.39
C PHE A 83 -0.36 0.86 -2.21
N GLY A 84 0.81 0.23 -2.33
CA GLY A 84 0.96 -1.00 -3.13
C GLY A 84 0.02 -2.12 -2.69
N PRO A 85 0.05 -2.56 -1.41
CA PRO A 85 -0.83 -3.60 -0.91
C PRO A 85 -2.32 -3.22 -0.95
N LEU A 86 -2.64 -1.95 -0.70
CA LEU A 86 -4.03 -1.46 -0.77
C LEU A 86 -4.59 -1.58 -2.20
N PHE A 87 -3.86 -1.10 -3.20
CA PHE A 87 -4.27 -1.22 -4.60
C PHE A 87 -4.26 -2.67 -5.10
N TYR A 88 -3.35 -3.51 -4.60
CA TYR A 88 -3.35 -4.94 -4.90
C TYR A 88 -4.64 -5.62 -4.41
N LEU A 89 -5.08 -5.31 -3.19
CA LEU A 89 -6.33 -5.82 -2.63
C LEU A 89 -7.55 -5.36 -3.45
N VAL A 90 -7.58 -4.11 -3.91
CA VAL A 90 -8.63 -3.61 -4.81
C VAL A 90 -8.67 -4.42 -6.10
N ALA A 91 -7.52 -4.60 -6.76
CA ALA A 91 -7.45 -5.38 -8.00
C ALA A 91 -7.90 -6.83 -7.82
N ARG A 92 -7.56 -7.43 -6.68
CA ARG A 92 -8.00 -8.77 -6.30
C ARG A 92 -9.51 -8.85 -6.10
N GLU A 93 -10.11 -7.91 -5.37
CA GLU A 93 -11.56 -7.89 -5.13
C GLU A 93 -12.35 -7.68 -6.43
N VAL A 94 -11.87 -6.79 -7.32
CA VAL A 94 -12.47 -6.58 -8.65
C VAL A 94 -12.42 -7.86 -9.48
N LYS A 95 -11.27 -8.54 -9.50
CA LYS A 95 -11.13 -9.80 -10.25
C LYS A 95 -11.98 -10.93 -9.66
N ALA A 96 -12.09 -11.01 -8.34
CA ALA A 96 -12.95 -11.98 -7.67
C ALA A 96 -14.43 -11.75 -8.01
N GLY A 97 -14.88 -10.48 -8.00
CA GLY A 97 -16.24 -10.13 -8.40
C GLY A 97 -16.54 -10.49 -9.86
N ALA A 98 -15.59 -10.27 -10.78
CA ALA A 98 -15.74 -10.65 -12.18
C ALA A 98 -15.88 -12.17 -12.39
N ARG A 99 -15.21 -12.99 -11.58
CA ARG A 99 -15.35 -14.46 -11.62
C ARG A 99 -16.71 -14.97 -11.14
N VAL A 100 -17.36 -14.27 -10.22
CA VAL A 100 -18.69 -14.66 -9.71
C VAL A 100 -19.80 -14.31 -10.72
N ALA A 101 -19.56 -13.32 -11.57
CA ALA A 101 -20.52 -12.86 -12.58
C ALA A 101 -20.43 -13.61 -13.92
N ALA A 102 -19.43 -14.47 -14.11
CA ALA A 102 -19.19 -15.29 -15.29
C ALA A 102 -19.65 -16.73 -15.06
#